data_AF-A0A2H0P9K2-F1
#
_entry.id   AF-A0A2H0P9K2-F1
#
_cell.length_a   1.000
_cell.length_b   1.000
_cell.length_c   1.000
_cell.angle_alpha   90.00
_cell.angle_beta   90.00
_cell.angle_gamma   90.00
#
_symmetry.space_group_name_H-M   'P 1'
#
loop_
_entity.id
_entity.type
_entity.pdbx_description
1 polymer ?
#
loop_
_entity_poly.entity_id
_entity_poly.type
_entity_poly.pdbx_seq_one_letter_code
_entity_poly.pdbx_strand_id
1 'polypeptide(L)'
;SAPTGATKMPDIKIPFTGKTLSFERLVQGGVLTLAAVWAGVSLFPGSLIAAAAAVAIGATLLYGSSKLSESGWIRFLGVGLAAVLLPYAFWGSMPALFVSVLLLGLFAGPSVVVLSSYFQTNARKSNLGAAIGVNGSSFNAAVSFGYAMLSLIVSMFTPAMPGALGPVGLIFIAAGIFFFFAPKLLPGLPGSSFNKKPAK
;
A
#
# COMPACT_ATOMS: atom_id res chain seq x y z
N SER A 1 -17.63 23.92 7.50
CA SER A 1 -16.89 24.07 6.23
C SER A 1 -15.89 22.92 6.12
N ALA A 2 -16.17 21.95 5.23
CA ALA A 2 -15.25 20.85 4.98
C ALA A 2 -13.93 21.40 4.42
N PRO A 3 -12.76 20.94 4.87
CA PRO A 3 -11.50 21.34 4.26
C PRO A 3 -11.43 20.71 2.86
N THR A 4 -11.56 21.54 1.82
CA THR A 4 -11.21 21.22 0.44
C THR A 4 -9.68 21.15 0.34
N GLY A 5 -9.09 20.07 0.88
CA GLY A 5 -7.65 19.85 0.95
C GLY A 5 -7.07 19.06 -0.23
N ALA A 6 -7.83 18.84 -1.31
CA ALA A 6 -7.27 18.31 -2.53
C ALA A 6 -6.69 19.48 -3.35
N THR A 7 -5.50 19.93 -2.97
CA THR A 7 -4.72 20.90 -3.75
C THR A 7 -4.52 20.31 -5.14
N LYS A 8 -5.24 20.83 -6.13
CA LYS A 8 -5.13 20.41 -7.53
C LYS A 8 -3.67 20.56 -7.94
N MET A 9 -3.01 19.47 -8.34
CA MET A 9 -1.61 19.53 -8.76
C MET A 9 -1.49 20.45 -10.00
N PRO A 10 -0.44 21.30 -10.07
CA PRO A 10 -0.27 22.24 -11.16
C PRO A 10 -0.05 21.51 -12.49
N ASP A 11 -0.75 21.94 -13.53
CA ASP A 11 -0.54 21.45 -14.89
C ASP A 11 0.78 22.01 -15.44
N ILE A 12 1.66 21.13 -15.94
CA ILE A 12 2.92 21.54 -16.55
C ILE A 12 2.68 21.74 -18.05
N LYS A 13 2.98 22.94 -18.54
CA LYS A 13 3.06 23.21 -19.99
C LYS A 13 4.41 22.73 -20.51
N ILE A 14 4.40 21.84 -21.51
CA ILE A 14 5.62 21.41 -22.18
C ILE A 14 6.01 22.51 -23.19
N PRO A 15 7.21 23.14 -23.04
CA PRO A 15 7.57 24.36 -23.78
C PRO A 15 7.69 24.18 -25.30
N PHE A 16 7.83 22.94 -25.80
CA PHE A 16 8.00 22.66 -27.23
C PHE A 16 6.75 22.15 -27.96
N THR A 17 5.70 21.74 -27.23
CA THR A 17 4.52 21.09 -27.84
C THR A 17 3.21 21.83 -27.57
N GLY A 18 3.22 22.85 -26.70
CA GLY A 18 2.01 23.62 -26.31
C GLY A 18 0.96 22.80 -25.55
N LYS A 19 1.15 21.48 -25.41
CA LYS A 19 0.25 20.58 -24.68
C LYS A 19 0.48 20.70 -23.18
N THR A 20 -0.61 20.80 -22.43
CA THR A 20 -0.62 20.69 -20.97
C THR A 20 -0.61 19.22 -20.59
N LEU A 21 0.44 18.79 -19.89
CA LEU A 21 0.49 17.47 -19.28
C LEU A 21 0.22 17.65 -17.79
N SER A 22 -0.78 16.94 -17.25
CA SER A 22 -0.98 16.89 -15.81
C SER A 22 0.27 16.31 -15.15
N PHE A 23 0.80 17.00 -14.13
CA PHE A 23 1.94 16.54 -13.34
C PHE A 23 1.72 15.11 -12.80
N GLU A 24 0.48 14.76 -12.51
CA GLU A 24 0.06 13.43 -12.08
C GLU A 24 0.46 12.35 -13.11
N ARG A 25 0.25 12.59 -14.41
CA ARG A 25 0.63 11.65 -15.48
C ARG A 25 2.14 11.53 -15.62
N LEU A 26 2.87 12.61 -15.33
CA LEU A 26 4.33 12.63 -15.33
C LEU A 26 4.88 11.77 -14.20
N VAL A 27 4.34 11.93 -12.98
CA VAL A 27 4.71 11.10 -11.82
C VAL A 27 4.33 9.64 -12.05
N GLN A 28 3.12 9.38 -12.55
CA GLN A 28 2.67 8.02 -12.90
C GLN A 28 3.60 7.36 -13.94
N GLY A 29 3.96 8.08 -15.00
CA GLY A 29 4.91 7.61 -16.01
C GLY A 29 6.31 7.35 -15.44
N GLY A 30 6.78 8.23 -14.55
CA GLY A 30 8.04 8.05 -13.83
C GLY A 30 8.05 6.79 -12.96
N VAL A 31 6.99 6.57 -12.19
CA VAL A 31 6.84 5.36 -11.35
C VAL A 31 6.81 4.09 -12.19
N LEU A 32 6.08 4.08 -13.31
CA LEU A 32 6.03 2.92 -14.22
C LEU A 32 7.40 2.65 -14.86
N THR A 33 8.13 3.70 -15.25
CA THR A 33 9.47 3.57 -15.82
C THR A 33 10.44 3.01 -14.78
N LEU A 34 10.39 3.51 -13.54
CA LEU A 34 11.22 3.02 -12.45
C LEU A 34 10.93 1.55 -12.12
N ALA A 35 9.65 1.17 -12.12
CA ALA A 35 9.22 -0.22 -11.95
C ALA A 35 9.75 -1.12 -13.07
N ALA A 36 9.70 -0.67 -14.32
CA ALA A 36 10.24 -1.40 -15.48
C ALA A 36 11.75 -1.60 -15.38
N VAL A 37 12.49 -0.53 -15.07
CA VAL A 37 13.95 -0.55 -14.92
C VAL A 37 14.36 -1.47 -13.78
N TRP A 38 13.71 -1.35 -12.63
CA TRP A 38 14.04 -2.18 -11.48
C TRP A 38 13.70 -3.66 -11.71
N ALA A 39 12.56 -3.95 -12.35
CA ALA A 39 12.22 -5.32 -12.77
C ALA A 39 13.24 -5.91 -13.76
N GLY A 40 13.65 -5.11 -14.76
CA GLY A 40 14.59 -5.54 -15.80
C GLY A 40 16.05 -5.63 -15.36
N VAL A 41 16.46 -4.91 -14.30
CA VAL A 41 17.86 -4.89 -13.81
C VAL A 41 18.04 -5.80 -12.60
N SER A 42 17.10 -5.82 -11.66
CA SER A 42 17.28 -6.49 -10.36
C SER A 42 16.56 -7.83 -10.23
N LEU A 43 15.44 -8.02 -10.91
CA LEU A 43 14.59 -9.21 -10.72
C LEU A 43 14.76 -10.27 -11.78
N PHE A 44 14.75 -9.86 -13.04
CA PHE A 44 14.88 -10.75 -14.17
C PHE A 44 15.82 -10.09 -15.19
N PRO A 45 17.14 -10.08 -14.91
CA PRO A 45 18.11 -9.39 -15.74
C PRO A 45 17.98 -9.82 -17.20
N GLY A 46 17.67 -8.86 -18.08
CA GLY A 46 17.52 -9.09 -19.52
C GLY A 46 16.14 -9.60 -19.98
N SER A 47 15.17 -9.81 -19.08
CA SER A 47 13.82 -10.24 -19.46
C SER A 47 12.90 -9.07 -19.77
N LEU A 48 12.72 -8.76 -21.06
CA LEU A 48 11.77 -7.76 -21.54
C LEU A 48 10.32 -8.10 -21.16
N ILE A 49 9.99 -9.39 -21.08
CA ILE A 49 8.65 -9.86 -20.70
C ILE A 49 8.37 -9.52 -19.23
N ALA A 50 9.34 -9.69 -18.34
CA ALA A 50 9.19 -9.35 -16.93
C ALA A 50 9.05 -7.83 -16.71
N ALA A 51 9.82 -7.02 -17.46
CA ALA A 51 9.68 -5.57 -17.44
C ALA A 51 8.29 -5.13 -17.95
N ALA A 52 7.80 -5.72 -19.04
CA ALA A 52 6.47 -5.45 -19.57
C ALA A 52 5.36 -5.86 -18.59
N ALA A 53 5.50 -7.01 -17.93
CA ALA A 53 4.57 -7.46 -16.90
C ALA A 53 4.54 -6.51 -15.69
N ALA A 54 5.70 -6.04 -15.23
CA ALA A 54 5.79 -5.06 -14.15
C ALA A 54 5.09 -3.74 -14.51
N VAL A 55 5.25 -3.25 -15.74
CA VAL A 55 4.54 -2.07 -16.25
C VAL A 55 3.04 -2.31 -16.34
N ALA A 56 2.61 -3.46 -16.86
CA ALA A 56 1.19 -3.80 -16.98
C ALA A 56 0.52 -3.89 -15.61
N ILE A 57 1.18 -4.52 -14.64
CA ILE A 57 0.72 -4.58 -13.26
C ILE A 57 0.64 -3.16 -12.69
N GLY A 58 1.72 -2.38 -12.77
CA GLY A 58 1.74 -0.99 -12.30
C GLY A 58 0.62 -0.13 -12.92
N ALA A 59 0.39 -0.26 -14.22
CA ALA A 59 -0.66 0.48 -14.93
C ALA A 59 -2.06 0.04 -14.49
N THR A 60 -2.27 -1.26 -14.29
CA THR A 60 -3.54 -1.81 -13.75
C THR A 60 -3.80 -1.28 -12.35
N LEU A 61 -2.76 -1.10 -11.55
CA LEU A 61 -2.86 -0.60 -10.18
C LEU A 61 -3.11 0.90 -10.14
N LEU A 62 -2.48 1.68 -11.02
CA LEU A 62 -2.79 3.09 -11.19
C LEU A 62 -4.21 3.31 -11.71
N TYR A 63 -4.69 2.43 -12.60
CA TYR A 63 -6.07 2.47 -13.04
C TYR A 63 -7.04 2.08 -11.91
N GLY A 64 -6.74 0.98 -11.21
CA GLY A 64 -7.52 0.49 -10.08
C GLY A 64 -7.56 1.47 -8.92
N SER A 65 -6.46 2.16 -8.63
CA SER A 65 -6.35 3.11 -7.52
C SER A 65 -7.36 4.25 -7.61
N SER A 66 -7.64 4.71 -8.84
CA SER A 66 -8.63 5.75 -9.12
C SER A 66 -10.08 5.30 -8.90
N LYS A 67 -10.34 3.99 -8.93
CA LYS A 67 -11.69 3.42 -8.77
C LYS A 67 -11.96 2.83 -7.39
N LEU A 68 -10.92 2.57 -6.61
CA LEU A 68 -11.06 2.06 -5.25
C LEU A 68 -11.51 3.16 -4.31
N SER A 69 -12.49 2.86 -3.44
CA SER A 69 -12.86 3.72 -2.32
C SER A 69 -11.86 3.58 -1.17
N GLU A 70 -11.88 4.51 -0.23
CA GLU A 70 -11.01 4.45 0.95
C GLU A 70 -11.26 3.17 1.76
N SER A 71 -12.53 2.79 1.91
CA SER A 71 -12.90 1.50 2.49
C SER A 71 -12.39 0.30 1.67
N GLY A 72 -12.33 0.43 0.34
CA GLY A 72 -11.78 -0.57 -0.56
C GLY A 72 -10.29 -0.77 -0.31
N TRP A 73 -9.51 0.30 -0.19
CA TRP A 73 -8.09 0.22 0.12
C TRP A 73 -7.79 -0.53 1.41
N ILE A 74 -8.52 -0.23 2.48
CA ILE A 74 -8.37 -0.93 3.77
C ILE A 74 -8.72 -2.43 3.61
N ARG A 75 -9.72 -2.78 2.80
CA ARG A 75 -10.02 -4.21 2.51
C ARG A 75 -8.92 -4.89 1.70
N PHE A 76 -8.37 -4.19 0.71
CA PHE A 76 -7.29 -4.71 -0.12
C PHE A 76 -5.97 -4.82 0.65
N LEU A 77 -5.75 -4.03 1.71
CA LEU A 77 -4.68 -4.29 2.67
C LEU A 77 -4.78 -5.69 3.25
N GLY A 78 -6.00 -6.14 3.59
CA GLY A 78 -6.23 -7.49 4.08
C GLY A 78 -5.78 -8.57 3.08
N VAL A 79 -6.02 -8.34 1.80
CA VAL A 79 -5.54 -9.21 0.70
C VAL A 79 -4.01 -9.17 0.60
N GLY A 80 -3.41 -7.98 0.69
CA GLY A 80 -1.95 -7.82 0.70
C GLY A 80 -1.26 -8.52 1.87
N LEU A 81 -1.88 -8.51 3.06
CA LEU A 81 -1.39 -9.24 4.22
C LEU A 81 -1.52 -10.76 4.02
N ALA A 82 -2.60 -11.24 3.41
CA ALA A 82 -2.74 -12.67 3.09
C ALA A 82 -1.71 -13.15 2.04
N ALA A 83 -1.23 -12.25 1.16
CA ALA A 83 -0.18 -12.58 0.18
C ALA A 83 1.16 -12.96 0.82
N VAL A 84 1.38 -12.65 2.11
CA VAL A 84 2.55 -13.09 2.91
C VAL A 84 2.58 -14.60 3.11
N LEU A 85 1.52 -15.34 2.74
CA LEU A 85 1.53 -16.80 2.70
C LEU A 85 2.18 -17.39 1.44
N LEU A 86 2.34 -16.62 0.36
CA LEU A 86 2.95 -17.13 -0.87
C LEU A 86 4.36 -17.70 -0.65
N PRO A 87 5.25 -17.07 0.15
CA PRO A 87 6.55 -17.64 0.50
C PRO A 87 6.45 -18.96 1.27
N TYR A 88 5.39 -19.16 2.04
CA TYR A 88 5.18 -20.42 2.75
C TYR A 88 4.75 -21.53 1.80
N ALA A 89 3.77 -21.24 0.93
CA ALA A 89 3.26 -22.19 -0.05
C ALA A 89 4.29 -22.55 -1.13
N PHE A 90 5.18 -21.61 -1.46
CA PHE A 90 6.20 -21.75 -2.50
C PHE A 90 7.61 -21.51 -1.94
N TRP A 91 7.91 -22.08 -0.77
CA TRP A 91 9.21 -21.91 -0.14
C TRP A 91 10.36 -22.34 -1.08
N GLY A 92 11.42 -21.53 -1.14
CA GLY A 92 12.53 -21.71 -2.08
C GLY A 92 12.30 -21.07 -3.46
N SER A 93 11.10 -20.58 -3.77
CA SER A 93 10.82 -19.82 -5.00
C SER A 93 11.06 -18.32 -4.77
N MET A 94 12.20 -17.83 -5.27
CA MET A 94 12.50 -16.38 -5.28
C MET A 94 11.39 -15.53 -5.94
N PRO A 95 10.78 -15.96 -7.06
CA PRO A 95 9.62 -15.26 -7.62
C PRO A 95 8.44 -15.14 -6.64
N ALA A 96 8.15 -16.17 -5.84
CA ALA A 96 7.03 -16.14 -4.90
C ALA A 96 7.27 -15.19 -3.73
N LEU A 97 8.48 -15.18 -3.19
CA LEU A 97 8.94 -14.19 -2.21
C LEU A 97 8.76 -12.78 -2.77
N PHE A 98 9.21 -12.56 -4.00
CA PHE A 98 9.08 -11.26 -4.62
C PHE A 98 7.63 -10.82 -4.80
N VAL A 99 6.77 -11.68 -5.34
CA VAL A 99 5.34 -11.40 -5.53
C VAL A 99 4.67 -11.07 -4.21
N SER A 100 5.00 -11.76 -3.11
CA SER A 100 4.44 -11.45 -1.80
C SER A 100 4.82 -10.06 -1.30
N VAL A 101 6.09 -9.67 -1.42
CA VAL A 101 6.58 -8.36 -0.99
C VAL A 101 5.98 -7.26 -1.86
N LEU A 102 5.87 -7.50 -3.17
CA LEU A 102 5.22 -6.58 -4.10
C LEU A 102 3.76 -6.38 -3.74
N LEU A 103 3.00 -7.46 -3.53
CA LEU A 103 1.58 -7.37 -3.16
C LEU A 103 1.39 -6.67 -1.81
N LEU A 104 2.24 -6.96 -0.83
CA LEU A 104 2.20 -6.29 0.46
C LEU A 104 2.46 -4.78 0.31
N GLY A 105 3.57 -4.40 -0.34
CA GLY A 105 3.94 -3.00 -0.53
C GLY A 105 2.90 -2.20 -1.32
N LEU A 106 2.32 -2.85 -2.33
CA LEU A 106 1.28 -2.29 -3.18
C LEU A 106 0.05 -1.83 -2.39
N PHE A 107 -0.40 -2.64 -1.43
CA PHE A 107 -1.60 -2.31 -0.66
C PHE A 107 -1.27 -1.57 0.65
N ALA A 108 -0.10 -1.79 1.24
CA ALA A 108 0.33 -1.13 2.46
C ALA A 108 0.42 0.40 2.30
N GLY A 109 1.12 0.89 1.28
CA GLY A 109 1.33 2.33 1.07
C GLY A 109 0.02 3.13 0.99
N PRO A 110 -0.87 2.84 0.02
CA PRO A 110 -2.16 3.52 -0.11
C PRO A 110 -3.02 3.42 1.15
N SER A 111 -3.01 2.27 1.83
CA SER A 111 -3.84 2.06 3.03
C SER A 111 -3.36 2.90 4.22
N VAL A 112 -2.04 3.08 4.37
CA VAL A 112 -1.48 3.98 5.38
C VAL A 112 -1.90 5.43 5.11
N VAL A 113 -1.89 5.86 3.84
CA VAL A 113 -2.36 7.21 3.46
C VAL A 113 -3.85 7.39 3.79
N VAL A 114 -4.69 6.41 3.44
CA VAL A 114 -6.12 6.43 3.74
C VAL A 114 -6.38 6.49 5.25
N LEU A 115 -5.71 5.65 6.05
CA LEU A 115 -5.84 5.67 7.51
C LEU A 115 -5.41 7.02 8.09
N SER A 116 -4.30 7.57 7.62
CA SER A 116 -3.82 8.89 8.05
C SER A 116 -4.81 10.00 7.71
N SER A 117 -5.37 9.99 6.49
CA SER A 117 -6.39 10.96 6.06
C SER A 117 -7.67 10.85 6.90
N TYR A 118 -8.10 9.63 7.21
CA TYR A 118 -9.23 9.38 8.10
C TYR A 118 -9.01 9.97 9.50
N PHE A 119 -7.83 9.76 10.10
CA PHE A 119 -7.50 10.35 11.40
C PHE A 119 -7.48 11.88 11.35
N GLN A 120 -6.89 12.47 10.31
CA GLN A 120 -6.84 13.93 10.16
C GLN A 120 -8.23 14.54 9.98
N THR A 121 -9.13 13.86 9.29
CA THR A 121 -10.50 14.33 9.03
C THR A 121 -11.37 14.25 10.30
N ASN A 122 -11.17 13.23 11.13
CA ASN A 122 -11.95 13.02 12.35
C ASN A 122 -11.34 13.68 13.60
N ALA A 123 -10.07 14.09 13.56
CA ALA A 123 -9.44 14.81 14.67
C ALA A 123 -9.97 16.25 14.77
N ARG A 124 -10.22 16.71 16.00
CA ARG A 124 -10.49 18.13 16.26
C ARG A 124 -9.25 18.95 15.89
N LYS A 125 -9.43 20.06 15.16
CA LYS A 125 -8.33 20.94 14.73
C LYS A 125 -7.41 21.38 15.87
N SER A 126 -7.95 21.56 17.07
CA SER A 126 -7.18 21.92 18.28
C SER A 126 -6.20 20.84 18.73
N ASN A 127 -6.45 19.57 18.40
CA ASN A 127 -5.72 18.41 18.91
C ASN A 127 -4.98 17.66 17.79
N LEU A 128 -4.91 18.22 16.58
CA LEU A 128 -4.37 17.54 15.41
C LEU A 128 -2.90 17.16 15.60
N GLY A 129 -2.10 18.01 16.25
CA GLY A 129 -0.71 17.69 16.60
C GLY A 129 -0.58 16.50 17.57
N ALA A 130 -1.41 16.47 18.62
CA ALA A 130 -1.44 15.34 19.56
C ALA A 130 -1.93 14.05 18.88
N ALA A 131 -2.94 14.13 18.00
CA ALA A 131 -3.44 12.99 17.26
C ALA A 131 -2.39 12.40 16.29
N ILE A 132 -1.65 13.26 15.58
CA ILE A 132 -0.52 12.83 14.74
C ILE A 132 0.58 12.18 15.59
N GLY A 133 0.91 12.77 16.74
CA GLY A 133 1.91 12.23 17.66
C GLY A 133 1.55 10.85 18.22
N VAL A 134 0.28 10.67 18.64
CA VAL A 134 -0.22 9.37 19.09
C VAL A 134 -0.20 8.34 17.95
N ASN A 135 -0.65 8.70 16.75
CA ASN A 135 -0.63 7.81 15.60
C ASN A 135 0.80 7.34 15.26
N GLY A 136 1.77 8.25 15.24
CA GLY A 136 3.18 7.92 15.01
C GLY A 136 3.76 6.99 16.09
N SER A 137 3.49 7.29 17.36
CA SER A 137 3.92 6.44 18.48
C SER A 137 3.29 5.06 18.45
N SER A 138 1.99 4.95 18.15
CA SER A 138 1.28 3.68 18.01
C SER A 138 1.84 2.84 16.86
N PHE A 139 2.15 3.47 15.72
CA PHE A 139 2.76 2.78 14.58
C PHE A 139 4.15 2.23 14.94
N ASN A 140 5.01 3.05 15.57
CA ASN A 140 6.34 2.60 16.00
C ASN A 140 6.26 1.50 17.06
N ALA A 141 5.34 1.60 18.02
CA ALA A 141 5.11 0.55 19.01
C ALA A 141 4.68 -0.77 18.35
N ALA A 142 3.77 -0.71 17.37
CA ALA A 142 3.32 -1.88 16.63
C ALA A 142 4.45 -2.54 15.82
N VAL A 143 5.31 -1.74 15.18
CA VAL A 143 6.48 -2.24 14.44
C VAL A 143 7.48 -2.92 15.38
N SER A 144 7.81 -2.27 16.50
CA SER A 144 8.73 -2.85 17.51
C SER A 144 8.18 -4.15 18.09
N PHE A 145 6.89 -4.18 18.43
CA PHE A 145 6.21 -5.38 18.88
C PHE A 145 6.24 -6.49 17.81
N GLY A 146 6.02 -6.14 16.54
CA GLY A 146 6.13 -7.06 15.41
C GLY A 146 7.52 -7.69 15.28
N TYR A 147 8.59 -6.91 15.42
CA TYR A 147 9.96 -7.45 15.41
C TYR A 147 10.25 -8.38 16.59
N ALA A 148 9.78 -8.02 17.79
CA ALA A 148 9.92 -8.87 18.97
C ALA A 148 9.18 -10.20 18.80
N MET A 149 7.94 -10.16 18.30
CA MET A 149 7.17 -11.37 17.98
C MET A 149 7.86 -12.23 16.92
N LEU A 150 8.38 -11.61 15.85
CA LEU A 150 9.09 -12.34 14.81
C LEU A 150 10.33 -13.04 15.36
N SER A 151 11.12 -12.35 16.20
CA SER A 151 12.29 -12.93 16.87
C SER A 151 11.91 -14.12 17.74
N LEU A 152 10.83 -13.99 18.52
CA LEU A 152 10.31 -15.08 19.34
C LEU A 152 9.92 -16.28 18.47
N ILE A 153 9.12 -16.07 17.42
CA ILE A 153 8.68 -17.16 16.53
C ILE A 153 9.88 -17.84 15.88
N VAL A 154 10.83 -17.08 15.33
CA VAL A 154 12.03 -17.62 14.67
C VAL A 154 12.86 -18.46 15.65
N SER A 155 12.98 -18.04 16.92
CA SER A 155 13.73 -18.78 17.93
C SER A 155 13.15 -20.16 18.27
N MET A 156 11.89 -20.43 17.92
CA MET A 156 11.23 -21.71 18.17
C MET A 156 11.53 -22.79 17.12
N PHE A 157 12.25 -22.45 16.04
CA PHE A 157 12.51 -23.38 14.92
C PHE A 157 14.00 -23.45 14.56
N THR A 158 14.50 -24.68 14.33
CA THR A 158 15.87 -24.94 13.84
C THR A 158 15.83 -26.05 12.77
N PRO A 159 16.05 -25.74 11.47
CA PRO A 159 16.26 -24.40 10.89
C PRO A 159 15.00 -23.52 11.01
N ALA A 160 15.21 -22.20 11.11
CA ALA A 160 14.14 -21.22 11.28
C ALA A 160 13.06 -21.31 10.20
N MET A 161 13.48 -21.54 8.95
CA MET A 161 12.58 -21.57 7.80
C MET A 161 12.52 -22.99 7.19
N PRO A 162 11.38 -23.40 6.63
CA PRO A 162 10.13 -22.64 6.50
C PRO A 162 9.23 -22.67 7.75
N GLY A 163 9.63 -23.38 8.82
CA GLY A 163 8.78 -23.60 10.00
C GLY A 163 8.19 -22.32 10.59
N ALA A 164 9.00 -21.27 10.75
CA ALA A 164 8.56 -19.98 11.29
C ALA A 164 7.53 -19.25 10.40
N LEU A 165 7.47 -19.54 9.10
CA LEU A 165 6.49 -18.91 8.19
C LEU A 165 5.06 -19.34 8.48
N GLY A 166 4.83 -20.53 9.05
CA GLY A 166 3.49 -20.98 9.41
C GLY A 166 2.83 -20.06 10.44
N PRO A 167 3.41 -19.91 11.65
CA PRO A 167 2.88 -19.01 12.68
C PRO A 167 2.85 -17.54 12.23
N VAL A 168 3.88 -17.06 11.52
CA VAL A 168 3.88 -15.71 10.93
C VAL A 168 2.70 -15.56 9.98
N GLY A 169 2.51 -16.52 9.07
CA GLY A 169 1.41 -16.55 8.13
C GLY A 169 0.04 -16.48 8.81
N LEU A 170 -0.17 -17.24 9.88
CA LEU A 170 -1.42 -17.19 10.66
C LEU A 170 -1.68 -15.82 11.28
N ILE A 171 -0.65 -15.15 11.81
CA ILE A 171 -0.78 -13.78 12.35
C ILE A 171 -1.18 -12.82 11.23
N PHE A 172 -0.56 -12.92 10.06
CA PHE A 172 -0.87 -12.09 8.90
C PHE A 172 -2.27 -12.36 8.32
N ILE A 173 -2.75 -13.61 8.34
CA ILE A 173 -4.14 -13.96 8.01
C ILE A 173 -5.09 -13.30 9.00
N ALA A 174 -4.85 -13.44 10.30
CA ALA A 174 -5.69 -12.85 11.32
C ALA A 174 -5.76 -11.33 11.20
N ALA A 175 -4.61 -10.68 10.99
CA ALA A 175 -4.52 -9.25 10.68
C ALA A 175 -5.26 -8.91 9.38
N GLY A 176 -5.11 -9.74 8.34
CA GLY A 176 -5.76 -9.54 7.06
C GLY A 176 -7.29 -9.59 7.14
N ILE A 177 -7.82 -10.57 7.87
CA ILE A 177 -9.25 -10.70 8.19
C ILE A 177 -9.71 -9.47 8.99
N PHE A 178 -8.95 -9.07 10.01
CA PHE A 178 -9.26 -7.88 10.80
C PHE A 178 -9.38 -6.63 9.92
N PHE A 179 -8.38 -6.36 9.05
CA PHE A 179 -8.40 -5.22 8.14
C PHE A 179 -9.48 -5.33 7.06
N PHE A 180 -9.82 -6.54 6.61
CA PHE A 180 -10.92 -6.74 5.68
C PHE A 180 -12.28 -6.32 6.27
N PHE A 181 -12.48 -6.54 7.57
CA PHE A 181 -13.70 -6.11 8.27
C PHE A 181 -13.60 -4.74 8.94
N ALA A 182 -12.40 -4.19 9.12
CA ALA A 182 -12.15 -2.91 9.79
C ALA A 182 -12.99 -1.72 9.26
N PRO A 183 -13.32 -1.59 7.95
CA PRO A 183 -14.16 -0.49 7.50
C PRO A 183 -15.55 -0.45 8.14
N LYS A 184 -16.06 -1.58 8.65
CA LYS A 184 -17.34 -1.60 9.40
C LYS A 184 -17.21 -0.92 10.78
N LEU A 185 -16.00 -0.87 11.32
CA LEU A 185 -15.68 -0.29 12.62
C LEU A 185 -15.20 1.17 12.52
N LEU A 186 -15.00 1.68 11.31
CA LEU A 186 -14.52 3.03 11.03
C LEU A 186 -15.61 3.88 10.34
N PRO A 187 -16.65 4.31 11.07
CA PRO A 187 -17.72 5.13 10.51
C PRO A 187 -17.17 6.49 10.08
N GLY A 188 -17.51 6.93 8.86
CA GLY A 188 -17.05 8.22 8.31
C GLY A 188 -15.94 8.11 7.26
N LEU A 189 -15.53 6.90 6.85
CA LEU A 189 -14.66 6.72 5.69
C LEU A 189 -15.37 7.24 4.41
N PRO A 190 -14.76 8.18 3.67
CA PRO A 190 -15.24 8.63 2.36
C PRO A 190 -15.56 7.47 1.42
N GLY A 191 -16.77 7.48 0.84
CA GLY A 191 -17.20 6.47 -0.12
C GLY A 191 -16.42 6.47 -1.45
N SER A 192 -15.58 7.47 -1.71
CA SER A 192 -14.71 7.55 -2.89
C SER A 192 -13.39 8.25 -2.56
N SER A 193 -12.27 7.69 -3.02
CA SER A 193 -10.91 8.22 -2.75
C SER A 193 -10.56 9.47 -3.56
N PHE A 194 -11.22 9.70 -4.70
CA PHE A 194 -10.95 10.86 -5.56
C PHE A 194 -12.25 11.34 -6.21
N ASN A 195 -12.64 12.59 -5.91
CA ASN A 195 -13.70 13.37 -6.56
C ASN A 195 -15.15 12.84 -6.48
N LYS A 196 -15.93 13.44 -5.58
CA LYS A 196 -17.25 13.95 -5.98
C LYS A 196 -17.18 15.47 -5.97
N LYS A 197 -17.46 16.09 -7.13
CA LYS A 197 -17.73 17.53 -7.23
C LYS A 197 -18.71 17.91 -6.11
N PRO A 198 -18.53 19.05 -5.43
CA PRO A 198 -19.58 19.54 -4.55
C PRO A 198 -20.87 19.62 -5.38
N ALA A 199 -21.93 18.98 -4.87
CA ALA A 199 -23.27 19.18 -5.41
C ALA A 199 -23.51 20.70 -5.41
N LYS A 200 -23.91 21.21 -6.58
CA LYS A 200 -24.33 22.61 -6.71
C LYS A 200 -25.53 22.87 -5.82
#